data_AF-A0A178B8Q7-F1
#
_entry.id   AF-A0A178B8Q7-F1
#
_cell.length_a   1.000
_cell.length_b   1.000
_cell.length_c   1.000
_cell.angle_alpha   90.00
_cell.angle_beta   90.00
_cell.angle_gamma   90.00
#
_symmetry.space_group_name_H-M   'P 1'
#
loop_
_entity.id
_entity.type
_entity.pdbx_description
1 polymer ?
#
loop_
_entity_poly.entity_id
_entity_poly.type
_entity_poly.pdbx_seq_one_letter_code
_entity_poly.pdbx_strand_id
1 'polypeptide(L)'
;MTFLKDPEHEVTGKLYFGQEDVYGYDSVRITRKVIIQDLRDMAEEAGIEIVYGKKFTKIISEDADSVEFEFSDGSREKDDMLIGADGIHSKVRPYLSPDVQPHYTGFVGPTYCFPRSNWDHLEETFPLPCSVRGEQGSFIITPQTQGGREIFVGRQLKFEQKTRLGWNSLLENKDELIGTLQRDPPSWTPLLQAAQAQVSTSDAHFLNVWPFYTIPEMDHWHSPSF
;
A
#
# COMPACT_ATOMS: atom_id res chain seq x y z
N MET A 1 16.03 6.06 -7.38
CA MET A 1 16.13 5.04 -8.46
C MET A 1 16.02 3.64 -7.87
N THR A 2 15.31 2.73 -8.54
CA THR A 2 15.17 1.32 -8.17
C THR A 2 15.60 0.42 -9.33
N PHE A 3 16.40 -0.60 -9.03
CA PHE A 3 16.87 -1.55 -10.04
C PHE A 3 15.84 -2.66 -10.28
N LEU A 4 15.58 -2.98 -11.55
CA LEU A 4 14.84 -4.17 -11.93
C LEU A 4 15.85 -5.28 -12.20
N LYS A 5 15.68 -6.44 -11.56
CA LYS A 5 16.58 -7.58 -11.70
C LYS A 5 15.81 -8.87 -11.99
N ASP A 6 16.45 -9.77 -12.72
CA ASP A 6 16.04 -11.17 -12.79
C ASP A 6 16.49 -11.93 -11.52
N PRO A 7 16.09 -13.20 -11.33
CA PRO A 7 16.47 -13.98 -10.16
C PRO A 7 18.00 -14.10 -10.03
N GLU A 8 18.73 -14.23 -11.13
CA GLU A 8 20.19 -14.38 -11.22
C GLU A 8 20.98 -13.09 -10.91
N HIS A 9 20.30 -12.01 -10.52
CA HIS A 9 20.90 -10.72 -10.16
C HIS A 9 21.45 -9.92 -11.35
N GLU A 10 21.01 -10.17 -12.58
CA GLU A 10 21.31 -9.28 -13.71
C GLU A 10 20.36 -8.09 -13.72
N VAL A 11 20.88 -6.90 -14.02
CA VAL A 11 20.06 -5.68 -14.10
C VAL A 11 19.33 -5.66 -15.45
N THR A 12 18.01 -5.86 -15.41
CA THR A 12 17.14 -5.85 -16.60
C THR A 12 16.53 -4.48 -16.89
N GLY A 13 16.64 -3.54 -15.95
CA GLY A 13 16.16 -2.18 -16.13
C GLY A 13 16.34 -1.29 -14.90
N LYS A 14 15.95 -0.01 -15.05
CA LYS A 14 15.96 0.99 -13.98
C LYS A 14 14.63 1.73 -13.97
N LEU A 15 14.09 1.93 -12.78
CA LEU A 15 12.89 2.75 -12.56
C LEU A 15 13.26 3.97 -11.71
N TYR A 16 12.97 5.16 -12.22
CA TYR A 16 13.19 6.40 -11.49
C TYR A 16 11.88 6.82 -10.82
N PHE A 17 11.92 6.91 -9.49
CA PHE A 17 10.84 7.49 -8.68
C PHE A 17 11.06 9.00 -8.43
N GLY A 18 12.16 9.53 -8.96
CA GLY A 18 12.74 10.85 -8.74
C GLY A 18 14.20 10.82 -9.18
N GLN A 19 14.68 11.97 -9.65
CA GLN A 19 16.00 12.23 -10.22
C GLN A 19 16.01 13.73 -10.55
N GLU A 20 16.77 14.52 -9.79
CA GLU A 20 16.75 15.99 -9.90
C GLU A 20 16.94 16.49 -11.35
N ASP A 21 17.93 15.97 -12.06
CA ASP A 21 18.23 16.37 -13.45
C ASP A 21 17.11 16.03 -14.47
N VAL A 22 16.15 15.18 -14.10
CA VAL A 22 15.05 14.74 -14.98
C VAL A 22 13.71 15.32 -14.53
N TYR A 23 13.46 15.37 -13.22
CA TYR A 23 12.15 15.72 -12.64
C TYR A 23 12.16 16.99 -11.79
N GLY A 24 13.34 17.59 -11.55
CA GLY A 24 13.51 18.76 -10.68
C GLY A 24 13.48 18.45 -9.18
N TYR A 25 13.40 17.18 -8.80
CA TYR A 25 13.47 16.72 -7.42
C TYR A 25 13.95 15.26 -7.31
N ASP A 26 14.55 14.95 -6.18
CA ASP A 26 14.87 13.57 -5.79
C ASP A 26 13.67 12.87 -5.17
N SER A 27 13.66 11.54 -5.28
CA SER A 27 12.65 10.71 -4.62
C SER A 27 12.96 10.59 -3.14
N VAL A 28 11.99 10.89 -2.27
CA VAL A 28 12.08 10.64 -0.83
C VAL A 28 11.19 9.48 -0.45
N ARG A 29 11.70 8.58 0.42
CA ARG A 29 10.90 7.54 1.07
C ARG A 29 10.66 7.93 2.52
N ILE A 30 9.39 8.18 2.87
CA ILE A 30 8.95 8.52 4.22
C ILE A 30 7.89 7.51 4.65
N THR A 31 7.85 7.16 5.93
CA THR A 31 6.81 6.26 6.43
C THR A 31 5.46 6.97 6.38
N ARG A 32 4.41 6.24 5.98
CA ARG A 32 3.03 6.79 5.92
C ARG A 32 2.59 7.42 7.25
N LYS A 33 3.04 6.84 8.37
CA LYS A 33 2.73 7.33 9.72
C LYS A 33 3.23 8.77 9.93
N VAL A 34 4.44 9.10 9.47
CA VAL A 34 5.02 10.44 9.61
C VAL A 34 4.22 11.45 8.78
N ILE A 35 3.94 11.14 7.51
CA ILE A 35 3.15 12.04 6.65
C ILE A 35 1.75 12.29 7.21
N ILE A 36 1.06 11.24 7.69
CA ILE A 36 -0.27 11.40 8.29
C ILE A 36 -0.22 12.27 9.55
N GLN A 37 0.81 12.09 10.37
CA GLN A 37 1.01 12.90 11.57
C GLN A 37 1.18 14.37 11.22
N ASP A 38 2.11 14.68 10.31
CA ASP A 38 2.40 16.06 9.93
C ASP A 38 1.19 16.74 9.27
N LEU A 39 0.49 16.04 8.37
CA LEU A 39 -0.71 16.58 7.73
C LEU A 39 -1.86 16.83 8.72
N ARG A 40 -2.00 15.99 9.75
CA ARG A 40 -3.00 16.21 10.80
C ARG A 40 -2.65 17.45 11.60
N ASP A 41 -1.41 17.59 12.03
CA ASP A 41 -0.96 18.71 12.84
C ASP A 41 -1.13 20.03 12.06
N MET A 42 -0.82 20.03 10.76
CA MET A 42 -1.08 21.19 9.88
C MET A 42 -2.57 21.53 9.74
N ALA A 43 -3.45 20.52 9.67
CA ALA A 43 -4.89 20.75 9.61
C ALA A 43 -5.43 21.36 10.90
N GLU A 44 -4.95 20.89 12.06
CA GLU A 44 -5.28 21.44 13.37
C GLU A 44 -4.78 22.90 13.51
N GLU A 45 -3.54 23.18 13.08
CA GLU A 45 -2.98 24.55 13.05
C GLU A 45 -3.77 25.50 12.14
N ALA A 46 -4.33 24.98 11.05
CA ALA A 46 -5.20 25.73 10.14
C ALA A 46 -6.64 25.90 10.67
N GLY A 47 -6.97 25.32 11.83
CA GLY A 47 -8.31 25.37 12.42
C GLY A 47 -9.34 24.50 11.68
N ILE A 48 -8.89 23.48 10.95
CA ILE A 48 -9.76 22.51 10.27
C ILE A 48 -10.21 21.46 11.29
N GLU A 49 -11.52 21.31 11.46
CA GLU A 49 -12.07 20.32 12.38
C GLU A 49 -11.87 18.89 11.84
N ILE A 50 -11.40 17.99 12.70
CA ILE A 50 -11.26 16.56 12.40
C ILE A 50 -12.10 15.76 13.40
N VAL A 51 -13.19 15.15 12.91
CA VAL A 51 -14.09 14.34 13.73
C VAL A 51 -13.80 12.85 13.53
N TYR A 52 -13.20 12.22 14.54
CA TYR A 52 -12.96 10.78 14.55
C TYR A 52 -14.21 9.98 14.96
N GLY A 53 -14.26 8.71 14.56
CA GLY A 53 -15.39 7.82 14.88
C GLY A 53 -16.68 8.14 14.12
N LYS A 54 -16.66 9.15 13.25
CA LYS A 54 -17.78 9.59 12.42
C LYS A 54 -17.72 8.89 11.06
N LYS A 55 -18.46 7.79 10.92
CA LYS A 55 -18.38 6.95 9.72
C LYS A 55 -19.51 7.26 8.74
N PHE A 56 -19.16 7.84 7.60
CA PHE A 56 -20.05 8.08 6.47
C PHE A 56 -20.68 6.77 5.95
N THR A 57 -21.95 6.81 5.57
CA THR A 57 -22.67 5.65 5.02
C THR A 57 -23.12 5.86 3.57
N LYS A 58 -23.80 6.97 3.28
CA LYS A 58 -24.33 7.27 1.94
C LYS A 58 -24.70 8.75 1.80
N ILE A 59 -24.74 9.20 0.55
CA ILE A 59 -25.45 10.43 0.15
C ILE A 59 -26.94 10.11 0.10
N ILE A 60 -27.77 11.02 0.65
CA ILE A 60 -29.23 10.92 0.66
C ILE A 60 -29.80 11.65 -0.55
N SER A 61 -29.35 12.88 -0.77
CA SER A 61 -29.82 13.78 -1.83
C SER A 61 -28.79 14.87 -2.10
N GLU A 62 -28.90 15.47 -3.28
CA GLU A 62 -28.11 16.61 -3.70
C GLU A 62 -29.03 17.54 -4.51
N ASP A 63 -28.86 18.84 -4.33
CA ASP A 63 -29.46 19.89 -5.14
C ASP A 63 -28.37 20.88 -5.62
N ALA A 64 -28.76 22.01 -6.20
CA ALA A 64 -27.82 22.97 -6.79
C ALA A 64 -26.93 23.67 -5.75
N ASP A 65 -27.35 23.70 -4.48
CA ASP A 65 -26.69 24.48 -3.43
C ASP A 65 -26.13 23.59 -2.32
N SER A 66 -26.44 22.28 -2.32
CA SER A 66 -26.14 21.44 -1.16
C SER A 66 -26.24 19.94 -1.39
N VAL A 67 -25.59 19.19 -0.50
CA VAL A 67 -25.62 17.73 -0.40
C VAL A 67 -25.99 17.30 1.02
N GLU A 68 -26.96 16.39 1.14
CA GLU A 68 -27.36 15.76 2.41
C GLU A 68 -26.81 14.33 2.47
N PHE A 69 -26.20 13.95 3.59
CA PHE A 69 -25.61 12.62 3.77
C PHE A 69 -25.83 12.06 5.18
N GLU A 70 -25.66 10.74 5.31
CA GLU A 70 -25.91 9.98 6.53
C GLU A 70 -24.64 9.35 7.09
N PHE A 71 -24.59 9.22 8.42
CA PHE A 71 -23.54 8.51 9.15
C PHE A 71 -24.06 7.25 9.83
N SER A 72 -23.14 6.38 10.28
CA SER A 72 -23.50 5.09 10.87
C SER A 72 -24.17 5.18 12.23
N ASP A 73 -24.11 6.34 12.89
CA ASP A 73 -24.83 6.64 14.13
C ASP A 73 -26.29 7.10 13.86
N GLY A 74 -26.71 7.18 12.60
CA GLY A 74 -28.04 7.63 12.17
C GLY A 74 -28.18 9.15 12.06
N SER A 75 -27.15 9.92 12.41
CA SER A 75 -27.13 11.36 12.19
C SER A 75 -27.00 11.70 10.72
N ARG A 76 -27.43 12.92 10.38
CA ARG A 76 -27.39 13.47 9.03
C ARG A 76 -26.84 14.88 9.08
N GLU A 77 -26.12 15.23 8.04
CA GLU A 77 -25.56 16.55 7.83
C GLU A 77 -25.89 17.02 6.41
N LYS A 78 -25.91 18.34 6.24
CA LYS A 78 -26.21 19.01 4.99
C LYS A 78 -25.23 20.15 4.82
N ASP A 79 -24.47 20.14 3.73
CA ASP A 79 -23.40 21.09 3.45
C ASP A 79 -23.36 21.44 1.95
N ASP A 80 -22.63 22.49 1.61
CA ASP A 80 -22.52 22.99 0.23
C ASP A 80 -21.73 22.03 -0.69
N MET A 81 -20.81 21.22 -0.12
CA MET A 81 -19.95 20.31 -0.88
C MET A 81 -19.49 19.11 -0.06
N LEU A 82 -19.40 17.94 -0.70
CA LEU A 82 -18.83 16.72 -0.12
C LEU A 82 -17.67 16.20 -0.97
N ILE A 83 -16.49 16.06 -0.37
CA ILE A 83 -15.30 15.50 -1.03
C ILE A 83 -15.12 14.02 -0.64
N GLY A 84 -15.26 13.12 -1.61
CA GLY A 84 -15.03 11.68 -1.43
C GLY A 84 -13.55 11.30 -1.39
N ALA A 85 -12.89 11.44 -0.24
CA ALA A 85 -11.50 11.04 -0.01
C ALA A 85 -11.38 9.69 0.75
N ASP A 86 -12.34 8.78 0.56
CA ASP A 86 -12.54 7.55 1.35
C ASP A 86 -11.91 6.28 0.74
N GLY A 87 -11.04 6.45 -0.26
CA GLY A 87 -10.14 5.42 -0.77
C GLY A 87 -10.80 4.36 -1.66
N ILE A 88 -10.09 3.25 -1.89
CA ILE A 88 -10.47 2.28 -2.93
C ILE A 88 -11.83 1.62 -2.71
N HIS A 89 -12.28 1.48 -1.45
CA HIS A 89 -13.58 0.91 -1.08
C HIS A 89 -14.66 1.98 -0.81
N SER A 90 -14.55 3.12 -1.50
CA SER A 90 -15.40 4.30 -1.36
C SER A 90 -16.89 3.98 -1.25
N LYS A 91 -17.55 4.70 -0.34
CA LYS A 91 -19.01 4.83 -0.16
C LYS A 91 -19.58 6.02 -0.90
N VAL A 92 -18.75 6.99 -1.29
CA VAL A 92 -19.14 8.10 -2.15
C VAL A 92 -19.23 7.67 -3.62
N ARG A 93 -18.23 6.92 -4.13
CA ARG A 93 -18.15 6.51 -5.54
C ARG A 93 -19.44 5.90 -6.11
N PRO A 94 -20.17 5.01 -5.43
CA PRO A 94 -21.41 4.43 -5.99
C PRO A 94 -22.52 5.45 -6.29
N TYR A 95 -22.47 6.65 -5.68
CA TYR A 95 -23.40 7.73 -6.00
C TYR A 95 -23.11 8.32 -7.39
N LEU A 96 -21.83 8.42 -7.76
CA LEU A 96 -21.39 8.96 -9.06
C LEU A 96 -21.37 7.89 -10.16
N SER A 97 -20.88 6.70 -9.83
CA SER A 97 -20.68 5.61 -10.79
C SER A 97 -21.00 4.27 -10.13
N PRO A 98 -22.29 3.89 -10.05
CA PRO A 98 -22.74 2.70 -9.32
C PRO A 98 -22.13 1.40 -9.83
N ASP A 99 -21.83 1.34 -11.13
CA ASP A 99 -21.26 0.15 -11.79
C ASP A 99 -19.74 0.02 -11.61
N VAL A 100 -19.06 1.05 -11.08
CA VAL A 100 -17.60 1.05 -10.93
C VAL A 100 -17.20 0.47 -9.56
N GLN A 101 -16.79 -0.80 -9.60
CA GLN A 101 -16.41 -1.57 -8.41
C GLN A 101 -14.94 -2.00 -8.42
N PRO A 102 -14.31 -2.18 -7.23
CA PRO A 102 -12.95 -2.70 -7.16
C PRO A 102 -12.85 -4.14 -7.67
N HIS A 103 -11.90 -4.40 -8.55
CA HIS A 103 -11.61 -5.74 -9.07
C HIS A 103 -10.31 -6.27 -8.47
N TYR A 104 -10.39 -7.42 -7.82
CA TYR A 104 -9.21 -8.10 -7.30
C TYR A 104 -8.35 -8.59 -8.48
N THR A 105 -7.06 -8.30 -8.43
CA THR A 105 -6.14 -8.56 -9.55
C THR A 105 -5.62 -10.00 -9.60
N GLY A 106 -5.93 -10.82 -8.59
CA GLY A 106 -5.35 -12.17 -8.44
C GLY A 106 -4.01 -12.21 -7.71
N PHE A 107 -3.55 -11.06 -7.18
CA PHE A 107 -2.26 -10.93 -6.51
C PHE A 107 -2.39 -10.31 -5.12
N VAL A 108 -1.49 -10.74 -4.23
CA VAL A 108 -1.27 -10.15 -2.91
C VAL A 108 0.16 -9.66 -2.79
N GLY A 109 0.33 -8.65 -1.94
CA GLY A 109 1.59 -8.09 -1.50
C GLY A 109 1.78 -8.27 0.00
N PRO A 110 2.11 -9.46 0.54
CA PRO A 110 2.57 -9.56 1.91
C PRO A 110 3.91 -8.85 2.10
N THR A 111 4.06 -8.21 3.26
CA THR A 111 5.24 -7.39 3.58
C THR A 111 5.71 -7.66 5.00
N TYR A 112 6.98 -7.36 5.26
CA TYR A 112 7.57 -7.33 6.59
C TYR A 112 8.82 -6.45 6.57
N CYS A 113 9.32 -6.13 7.76
CA CYS A 113 10.52 -5.35 7.98
C CYS A 113 11.47 -6.09 8.94
N PHE A 114 12.76 -5.78 8.86
CA PHE A 114 13.77 -6.24 9.82
C PHE A 114 14.99 -5.30 9.84
N PRO A 115 15.83 -5.34 10.90
CA PRO A 115 17.05 -4.53 10.97
C PRO A 115 18.02 -4.85 9.83
N ARG A 116 18.59 -3.83 9.19
CA ARG A 116 19.56 -4.03 8.10
C ARG A 116 20.81 -4.80 8.56
N SER A 117 21.19 -4.67 9.83
CA SER A 117 22.30 -5.42 10.43
C SER A 117 22.08 -6.94 10.43
N ASN A 118 20.84 -7.42 10.29
CA ASN A 118 20.58 -8.87 10.19
C ASN A 118 20.96 -9.42 8.80
N TRP A 119 21.38 -8.54 7.89
CA TRP A 119 21.72 -8.84 6.51
C TRP A 119 23.12 -8.34 6.12
N ASP A 120 24.08 -8.49 7.04
CA ASP A 120 25.50 -8.10 6.90
C ASP A 120 26.25 -8.78 5.72
N HIS A 121 25.58 -9.63 4.94
CA HIS A 121 26.12 -10.35 3.77
C HIS A 121 25.40 -10.04 2.46
N LEU A 122 24.65 -8.93 2.36
CA LEU A 122 24.32 -8.39 1.05
C LEU A 122 25.63 -8.24 0.29
N GLU A 123 25.82 -9.04 -0.78
CA GLU A 123 26.98 -8.91 -1.65
C GLU A 123 27.18 -7.42 -1.92
N GLU A 124 28.41 -6.90 -1.80
CA GLU A 124 28.68 -5.47 -1.99
C GLU A 124 28.13 -4.93 -3.33
N THR A 125 27.82 -5.84 -4.26
CA THR A 125 27.24 -5.63 -5.58
C THR A 125 25.72 -5.63 -5.65
N PHE A 126 24.97 -6.04 -4.61
CA PHE A 126 23.50 -6.08 -4.66
C PHE A 126 22.91 -4.67 -4.45
N PRO A 127 22.41 -4.03 -5.51
CA PRO A 127 22.05 -2.63 -5.42
C PRO A 127 20.68 -2.49 -4.76
N LEU A 128 20.58 -1.58 -3.79
CA LEU A 128 19.35 -1.28 -3.09
C LEU A 128 18.91 0.18 -3.36
N PRO A 129 17.60 0.46 -3.49
CA PRO A 129 16.48 -0.49 -3.51
C PRO A 129 16.40 -1.29 -4.81
N CYS A 130 15.82 -2.49 -4.76
CA CYS A 130 15.62 -3.34 -5.93
C CYS A 130 14.22 -3.96 -5.99
N SER A 131 13.79 -4.28 -7.20
CA SER A 131 12.71 -5.21 -7.49
C SER A 131 13.28 -6.41 -8.24
N VAL A 132 13.25 -7.59 -7.62
CA VAL A 132 13.66 -8.85 -8.25
C VAL A 132 12.42 -9.59 -8.72
N ARG A 133 12.39 -9.99 -10.00
CA ARG A 133 11.22 -10.60 -10.64
C ARG A 133 11.57 -11.98 -11.16
N GLY A 134 10.71 -12.96 -10.91
CA GLY A 134 10.82 -14.32 -11.43
C GLY A 134 9.44 -14.87 -11.78
N GLU A 135 9.39 -16.12 -12.24
CA GLU A 135 8.12 -16.76 -12.63
C GLU A 135 7.11 -16.85 -11.48
N GLN A 136 7.60 -17.01 -10.24
CA GLN A 136 6.78 -17.13 -9.03
C GLN A 136 6.36 -15.78 -8.41
N GLY A 137 6.61 -14.67 -9.11
CA GLY A 137 6.22 -13.33 -8.69
C GLY A 137 7.40 -12.37 -8.57
N SER A 138 7.37 -11.49 -7.58
CA SER A 138 8.48 -10.56 -7.36
C SER A 138 8.71 -10.21 -5.90
N PHE A 139 9.92 -9.76 -5.61
CA PHE A 139 10.29 -9.14 -4.35
C PHE A 139 10.63 -7.67 -4.58
N ILE A 140 10.21 -6.83 -3.66
CA ILE A 140 10.69 -5.46 -3.50
C ILE A 140 11.50 -5.46 -2.21
N ILE A 141 12.77 -5.12 -2.30
CA ILE A 141 13.68 -5.04 -1.15
C ILE A 141 14.23 -3.62 -1.12
N THR A 142 13.99 -2.91 -0.03
CA THR A 142 14.27 -1.49 0.05
C THR A 142 14.69 -1.09 1.45
N PRO A 143 15.82 -0.39 1.60
CA PRO A 143 16.14 0.32 2.81
C PRO A 143 15.07 1.36 3.10
N GLN A 144 14.76 1.52 4.37
CA GLN A 144 13.86 2.55 4.87
C GLN A 144 14.31 3.02 6.26
N THR A 145 13.59 4.02 6.78
CA THR A 145 13.99 4.83 7.94
C THR A 145 15.28 5.64 7.70
N GLN A 146 15.60 6.52 8.64
CA GLN A 146 16.79 7.35 8.57
C GLN A 146 18.07 6.49 8.46
N GLY A 147 18.89 6.79 7.45
CA GLY A 147 20.12 6.05 7.16
C GLY A 147 19.91 4.66 6.55
N GLY A 148 18.67 4.28 6.21
CA GLY A 148 18.39 2.96 5.65
C GLY A 148 18.69 1.82 6.63
N ARG A 149 18.45 2.03 7.93
CA ARG A 149 18.75 1.08 9.01
C ARG A 149 17.79 -0.11 9.08
N GLU A 150 16.67 -0.03 8.37
CA GLU A 150 15.66 -1.08 8.31
C GLU A 150 15.47 -1.50 6.85
N ILE A 151 15.28 -2.78 6.61
CA ILE A 151 14.92 -3.31 5.30
C ILE A 151 13.43 -3.63 5.30
N PHE A 152 12.71 -3.06 4.34
CA PHE A 152 11.37 -3.49 3.98
C PHE A 152 11.45 -4.52 2.87
N VAL A 153 10.73 -5.61 3.04
CA VAL A 153 10.52 -6.61 2.00
C VAL A 153 9.04 -6.70 1.72
N GLY A 154 8.66 -6.48 0.46
CA GLY A 154 7.36 -6.82 -0.08
C GLY A 154 7.49 -7.96 -1.07
N ARG A 155 6.59 -8.92 -1.03
CA ARG A 155 6.52 -9.99 -2.03
C ARG A 155 5.20 -9.88 -2.78
N GLN A 156 5.25 -9.79 -4.10
CA GLN A 156 4.06 -9.98 -4.93
C GLN A 156 3.99 -11.44 -5.39
N LEU A 157 2.84 -12.09 -5.18
CA LEU A 157 2.59 -13.43 -5.68
C LEU A 157 1.10 -13.64 -6.04
N LYS A 158 0.83 -14.65 -6.87
CA LYS A 158 -0.54 -15.07 -7.18
C LYS A 158 -1.18 -15.67 -5.94
N PHE A 159 -2.42 -15.26 -5.66
CA PHE A 159 -3.13 -15.71 -4.48
C PHE A 159 -4.64 -15.58 -4.70
N GLU A 160 -5.39 -16.57 -4.23
CA GLU A 160 -6.84 -16.63 -4.35
C GLU A 160 -7.54 -15.47 -3.63
N GLN A 161 -8.66 -14.98 -4.17
CA GLN A 161 -9.40 -13.94 -3.50
C GLN A 161 -10.00 -14.46 -2.19
N LYS A 162 -9.84 -13.72 -1.10
CA LYS A 162 -10.56 -13.94 0.15
C LYS A 162 -11.62 -12.86 0.38
N THR A 163 -12.55 -13.14 1.29
CA THR A 163 -13.48 -12.12 1.81
C THR A 163 -12.73 -11.14 2.71
N ARG A 164 -13.37 -10.02 3.08
CA ARG A 164 -12.77 -9.07 4.04
C ARG A 164 -12.39 -9.74 5.36
N LEU A 165 -13.25 -10.62 5.89
CA LEU A 165 -12.94 -11.40 7.08
C LEU A 165 -11.78 -12.36 6.83
N GLY A 166 -11.74 -13.02 5.66
CA GLY A 166 -10.64 -13.91 5.31
C GLY A 166 -9.28 -13.20 5.20
N TRP A 167 -9.23 -11.98 4.70
CA TRP A 167 -8.00 -11.17 4.72
C TRP A 167 -7.58 -10.79 6.14
N ASN A 168 -8.53 -10.42 7.00
CA ASN A 168 -8.23 -10.14 8.41
C ASN A 168 -7.69 -11.39 9.12
N SER A 169 -8.30 -12.55 8.89
CA SER A 169 -7.82 -13.81 9.47
C SER A 169 -6.41 -14.17 9.02
N LEU A 170 -6.07 -13.95 7.74
CA LEU A 170 -4.70 -14.15 7.25
C LEU A 170 -3.71 -13.18 7.90
N LEU A 171 -4.10 -11.91 8.09
CA LEU A 171 -3.26 -10.91 8.76
C LEU A 171 -3.01 -11.26 10.24
N GLU A 172 -4.02 -11.79 10.92
CA GLU A 172 -3.94 -12.20 12.33
C GLU A 172 -3.17 -13.53 12.50
N ASN A 173 -3.21 -14.41 11.51
CA ASN A 173 -2.50 -15.69 11.51
C ASN A 173 -1.04 -15.54 11.03
N LYS A 174 -0.14 -15.20 11.95
CA LYS A 174 1.28 -14.96 11.65
C LYS A 174 1.96 -16.15 10.95
N ASP A 175 1.68 -17.38 11.36
CA ASP A 175 2.34 -18.56 10.80
C ASP A 175 1.94 -18.77 9.33
N GLU A 176 0.67 -18.57 9.00
CA GLU A 176 0.17 -18.65 7.63
C GLU A 176 0.72 -17.52 6.75
N LEU A 177 0.83 -16.31 7.29
CA LEU A 177 1.39 -15.16 6.58
C LEU A 177 2.91 -15.32 6.34
N ILE A 178 3.64 -15.81 7.34
CA ILE A 178 5.06 -16.19 7.21
C ILE A 178 5.22 -17.27 6.14
N GLY A 179 4.41 -18.33 6.20
CA GLY A 179 4.41 -19.39 5.20
C GLY A 179 4.15 -18.84 3.79
N THR A 180 3.23 -17.88 3.65
CA THR A 180 2.94 -17.20 2.38
C THR A 180 4.15 -16.40 1.87
N LEU A 181 4.83 -15.66 2.73
CA LEU A 181 6.06 -14.92 2.40
C LEU A 181 7.21 -15.85 1.99
N GLN A 182 7.26 -17.07 2.55
CA GLN A 182 8.31 -18.06 2.31
C GLN A 182 8.00 -19.08 1.19
N ARG A 183 6.84 -19.00 0.52
CA ARG A 183 6.49 -19.92 -0.58
C ARG A 183 7.58 -20.05 -1.65
N ASP A 184 7.69 -21.23 -2.24
CA ASP A 184 8.54 -21.55 -3.39
C ASP A 184 10.05 -21.27 -3.22
N PRO A 185 10.71 -21.57 -2.06
CA PRO A 185 12.15 -21.26 -1.88
C PRO A 185 13.07 -21.77 -2.98
N PRO A 186 12.91 -23.00 -3.52
CA PRO A 186 13.78 -23.52 -4.59
C PRO A 186 13.70 -22.73 -5.90
N SER A 187 12.70 -21.86 -6.07
CA SER A 187 12.54 -21.02 -7.27
C SER A 187 13.33 -19.71 -7.19
N TRP A 188 14.03 -19.46 -6.08
CA TRP A 188 14.73 -18.21 -5.81
C TRP A 188 16.19 -18.45 -5.51
N THR A 189 17.03 -17.44 -5.78
CA THR A 189 18.47 -17.50 -5.47
C THR A 189 18.74 -17.55 -3.97
N PRO A 190 19.93 -18.00 -3.55
CA PRO A 190 20.31 -18.01 -2.14
C PRO A 190 20.12 -16.66 -1.42
N LEU A 191 20.33 -15.54 -2.13
CA LEU A 191 20.09 -14.20 -1.58
C LEU A 191 18.62 -13.96 -1.24
N LEU A 192 17.71 -14.31 -2.14
CA LEU A 192 16.28 -14.15 -1.89
C LEU A 192 15.75 -15.17 -0.87
N GLN A 193 16.30 -16.39 -0.83
CA GLN A 193 16.01 -17.34 0.23
C GLN A 193 16.44 -16.80 1.60
N ALA A 194 17.62 -16.18 1.68
CA ALA A 194 18.10 -15.52 2.90
C ALA A 194 17.18 -14.35 3.30
N ALA A 195 16.72 -13.55 2.34
CA ALA A 195 15.69 -12.54 2.58
C ALA A 195 14.44 -13.18 3.18
N GLN A 196 13.85 -14.18 2.51
CA GLN A 196 12.66 -14.88 2.96
C GLN A 196 12.80 -15.47 4.38
N ALA A 197 13.99 -15.94 4.76
CA ALA A 197 14.25 -16.47 6.09
C ALA A 197 14.14 -15.40 7.19
N GLN A 198 14.39 -14.11 6.88
CA GLN A 198 14.36 -13.02 7.84
C GLN A 198 12.99 -12.83 8.50
N VAL A 199 11.89 -13.14 7.79
CA VAL A 199 10.53 -13.01 8.35
C VAL A 199 10.30 -13.91 9.57
N SER A 200 11.06 -14.99 9.72
CA SER A 200 10.96 -15.93 10.85
C SER A 200 11.86 -15.56 12.02
N THR A 201 12.64 -14.49 11.92
CA THR A 201 13.52 -14.03 13.02
C THR A 201 12.72 -13.26 14.07
N SER A 202 13.26 -13.18 15.30
CA SER A 202 12.65 -12.40 16.39
C SER A 202 12.54 -10.91 16.10
N ASP A 203 13.37 -10.39 15.19
CA ASP A 203 13.45 -8.97 14.87
C ASP A 203 12.52 -8.57 13.71
N ALA A 204 11.90 -9.57 13.05
CA ALA A 204 10.91 -9.34 12.03
C ALA A 204 9.67 -8.67 12.61
N HIS A 205 9.21 -7.61 11.95
CA HIS A 205 8.06 -6.84 12.38
C HIS A 205 7.31 -6.26 11.18
N PHE A 206 6.23 -5.55 11.43
CA PHE A 206 5.38 -4.96 10.39
C PHE A 206 4.88 -6.00 9.36
N LEU A 207 4.58 -7.22 9.84
CA LEU A 207 3.93 -8.23 9.01
C LEU A 207 2.57 -7.70 8.56
N ASN A 208 2.37 -7.66 7.25
CA ASN A 208 1.13 -7.18 6.66
C ASN A 208 0.80 -7.97 5.40
N VAL A 209 -0.46 -7.91 4.96
CA VAL A 209 -0.90 -8.46 3.69
C VAL A 209 -1.72 -7.42 2.93
N TRP A 210 -1.32 -7.14 1.70
CA TRP A 210 -2.03 -6.19 0.84
C TRP A 210 -2.63 -6.88 -0.39
N PRO A 211 -3.94 -7.19 -0.40
CA PRO A 211 -4.60 -7.66 -1.62
C PRO A 211 -4.66 -6.53 -2.66
N PHE A 212 -4.19 -6.81 -3.88
CA PHE A 212 -4.18 -5.80 -4.94
C PHE A 212 -5.53 -5.75 -5.66
N TYR A 213 -6.16 -4.58 -5.62
CA TYR A 213 -7.37 -4.26 -6.36
C TYR A 213 -7.08 -3.16 -7.38
N THR A 214 -7.85 -3.16 -8.45
CA THR A 214 -7.90 -2.07 -9.44
C THR A 214 -9.30 -1.49 -9.46
N ILE A 215 -9.43 -0.23 -9.85
CA ILE A 215 -10.71 0.42 -10.10
C ILE A 215 -10.78 0.68 -11.60
N PRO A 216 -11.85 0.27 -12.30
CA PRO A 216 -12.09 0.70 -13.66
C PRO A 216 -12.08 2.23 -13.77
N GLU A 217 -11.72 2.75 -14.94
CA GLU A 217 -11.77 4.18 -15.19
C GLU A 217 -13.21 4.71 -14.98
N MET A 218 -13.31 5.91 -14.41
CA MET A 218 -14.58 6.61 -14.22
C MET A 218 -14.69 7.74 -15.24
N ASP A 219 -15.85 7.86 -15.87
CA ASP A 219 -16.11 8.91 -16.87
C ASP A 219 -16.04 10.32 -16.27
N HIS A 220 -16.42 10.47 -14.99
CA HIS A 220 -16.45 11.74 -14.27
C HIS A 220 -16.22 11.53 -12.77
N TRP A 221 -15.72 12.57 -12.09
CA TRP A 221 -15.33 12.52 -10.67
C TRP A 221 -16.13 13.51 -9.81
N HIS A 222 -17.16 14.13 -10.39
CA HIS A 222 -18.06 15.08 -9.73
C HIS A 222 -19.50 14.78 -10.16
N SER A 223 -20.46 15.16 -9.33
CA SER A 223 -21.88 15.11 -9.68
C SER A 223 -22.23 16.19 -10.70
N PRO A 224 -23.36 16.08 -11.42
CA PRO A 224 -23.80 17.09 -12.38
C PRO A 224 -24.09 18.47 -11.77
N SER A 225 -24.30 18.54 -10.45
CA SER A 225 -24.57 19.79 -9.73
C SER A 225 -23.32 20.64 -9.48
N PHE A 226 -22.13 20.13 -9.82
CA PHE A 226 -20.83 20.80 -9.69
C PHE A 226 -20.22 21.17 -11.05
#